data_AF-A0A925YSY7-F1
#
_entry.id   AF-A0A925YSY7-F1
#
_cell.length_a   1.000
_cell.length_b   1.000
_cell.length_c   1.000
_cell.angle_alpha   90.00
_cell.angle_beta   90.00
_cell.angle_gamma   90.00
#
_symmetry.space_group_name_H-M   'P 1'
#
loop_
_entity.id
_entity.type
_entity.pdbx_description
1 polymer ?
#
loop_
_entity_poly.entity_id
_entity_poly.type
_entity_poly.pdbx_seq_one_letter_code
_entity_poly.pdbx_strand_id
1 'polypeptide(L)'
;MKLSALLASRSTILRQAALAHTAAAWLTLQYTSMRIAAAGLHGTVRLRQADPAEEETPWATLTSDEIRSSILEEHFTEDDLLEIAEAVAYATDADFADVEFQIEIFGETYAAPLLENLKKAGVTVDIEELHIHSTYE
;
A
#
# COMPACT_ATOMS: atom_id res chain seq x y z
N MET A 1 -23.98 28.55 -8.46
CA MET A 1 -23.48 28.02 -7.17
C MET A 1 -22.95 29.19 -6.34
N LYS A 2 -23.19 29.24 -5.02
CA LYS A 2 -22.74 30.33 -4.13
C LYS A 2 -21.49 29.90 -3.35
N LEU A 3 -20.62 30.84 -2.98
CA LEU A 3 -19.42 30.57 -2.17
C LEU A 3 -19.73 29.82 -0.87
N SER A 4 -20.82 30.18 -0.19
CA SER A 4 -21.27 29.49 1.04
C SER A 4 -21.62 28.01 0.82
N ALA A 5 -22.18 27.66 -0.35
CA ALA A 5 -22.48 26.27 -0.70
C ALA A 5 -21.20 25.48 -0.99
N LEU A 6 -20.21 26.11 -1.64
CA LEU A 6 -18.90 25.49 -1.91
C LEU A 6 -18.11 25.25 -0.62
N LEU A 7 -18.15 26.20 0.32
CA LEU A 7 -17.52 26.04 1.63
C LEU A 7 -18.23 24.96 2.47
N ALA A 8 -19.56 24.86 2.36
CA ALA A 8 -20.31 23.81 3.04
C ALA A 8 -20.02 22.40 2.48
N SER A 9 -19.77 22.26 1.18
CA SER A 9 -19.43 20.97 0.57
C SER A 9 -18.00 20.51 0.86
N ARG A 10 -17.10 21.41 1.30
CA ARG A 10 -15.67 21.12 1.51
C ARG A 10 -15.44 19.94 2.47
N SER A 11 -16.15 19.88 3.58
CA SER A 11 -15.96 18.82 4.58
C SER A 11 -16.37 17.44 4.06
N THR A 12 -17.45 17.37 3.28
CA THR A 12 -17.89 16.13 2.62
C THR A 12 -16.87 15.66 1.60
N ILE A 13 -16.38 16.56 0.74
CA ILE A 13 -15.38 16.23 -0.28
C ILE A 13 -14.09 15.71 0.37
N LEU A 14 -13.59 16.40 1.41
CA LEU A 14 -12.38 15.97 2.11
C LEU A 14 -12.55 14.60 2.78
N ARG A 15 -13.72 14.33 3.37
CA ARG A 15 -14.01 13.01 3.95
C ARG A 15 -14.04 11.93 2.88
N GLN A 16 -14.68 12.18 1.74
CA GLN A 16 -14.73 11.22 0.64
C GLN A 16 -13.35 10.98 0.04
N ALA A 17 -12.54 12.02 -0.13
CA ALA A 17 -11.17 11.91 -0.58
C ALA A 17 -10.31 11.07 0.39
N ALA A 18 -10.46 11.29 1.70
CA ALA A 18 -9.76 10.50 2.71
C ALA A 18 -10.15 9.02 2.64
N LEU A 19 -11.44 8.70 2.55
CA LEU A 19 -11.91 7.32 2.43
C LEU A 19 -11.46 6.66 1.11
N ALA A 20 -11.47 7.41 0.01
CA ALA A 20 -10.96 6.92 -1.27
C ALA A 20 -9.46 6.60 -1.19
N HIS A 21 -8.68 7.45 -0.54
CA HIS A 21 -7.25 7.20 -0.32
C HIS A 21 -7.04 5.98 0.58
N THR A 22 -7.79 5.84 1.68
CA THR A 22 -7.74 4.64 2.53
C THR A 22 -8.07 3.37 1.76
N ALA A 23 -9.08 3.42 0.89
CA ALA A 23 -9.48 2.28 0.05
C ALA A 23 -8.39 1.91 -0.96
N ALA A 24 -7.77 2.91 -1.61
CA ALA A 24 -6.66 2.68 -2.53
C ALA A 24 -5.46 2.04 -1.83
N ALA A 25 -5.00 2.61 -0.70
CA ALA A 25 -3.90 2.05 0.07
C ALA A 25 -4.20 0.62 0.55
N TRP A 26 -5.41 0.38 1.07
CA TRP A 26 -5.84 -0.96 1.47
C TRP A 26 -5.78 -1.95 0.31
N LEU A 27 -6.24 -1.55 -0.88
CA LEU A 27 -6.26 -2.40 -2.07
C LEU A 27 -4.85 -2.77 -2.53
N THR A 28 -3.93 -1.79 -2.59
CA THR A 28 -2.51 -2.02 -2.90
C THR A 28 -1.91 -3.04 -1.92
N LEU A 29 -2.09 -2.83 -0.61
CA LEU A 29 -1.55 -3.73 0.41
C LEU A 29 -2.17 -5.13 0.36
N GLN A 30 -3.46 -5.23 0.06
CA GLN A 30 -4.16 -6.49 -0.08
C GLN A 30 -3.64 -7.28 -1.28
N TYR A 31 -3.44 -6.65 -2.44
CA TYR A 31 -2.87 -7.32 -3.61
C TYR A 31 -1.44 -7.78 -3.36
N THR A 32 -0.63 -6.94 -2.73
CA THR A 32 0.73 -7.31 -2.34
C THR A 32 0.72 -8.52 -1.40
N SER A 33 -0.15 -8.54 -0.39
CA SER A 33 -0.30 -9.70 0.50
C SER A 33 -0.71 -10.97 -0.26
N MET A 34 -1.58 -10.87 -1.26
CA MET A 34 -1.97 -12.01 -2.08
C MET A 34 -0.81 -12.51 -2.97
N ARG A 35 -0.03 -11.60 -3.56
CA ARG A 35 1.17 -11.94 -4.34
C ARG A 35 2.22 -12.64 -3.48
N ILE A 36 2.51 -12.11 -2.29
CA ILE A 36 3.41 -12.72 -1.30
C ILE A 36 2.99 -14.16 -0.99
N ALA A 37 1.70 -14.35 -0.67
CA ALA A 37 1.17 -15.66 -0.33
C ALA A 37 1.21 -16.64 -1.52
N ALA A 38 0.88 -16.18 -2.73
CA ALA A 38 0.92 -16.99 -3.94
C ALA A 38 2.35 -17.42 -4.32
N ALA A 39 3.33 -16.54 -4.08
CA ALA A 39 4.75 -16.81 -4.29
C ALA A 39 5.39 -17.63 -3.15
N GLY A 40 4.69 -17.81 -2.02
CA GLY A 40 5.23 -18.52 -0.85
C GLY A 40 6.45 -17.83 -0.25
N LEU A 41 6.48 -16.49 -0.29
CA LEU A 41 7.58 -15.72 0.29
C LEU A 41 7.45 -15.70 1.82
N HIS A 42 8.57 -15.96 2.50
CA HIS A 42 8.66 -16.02 3.95
C HIS A 42 9.99 -15.45 4.43
N GLY A 43 9.97 -14.78 5.58
CA GLY A 43 11.15 -14.25 6.26
C GLY A 43 11.15 -12.73 6.38
N THR A 44 12.26 -12.22 6.89
CA THR A 44 12.41 -10.80 7.21
C THR A 44 12.78 -10.00 5.97
N VAL A 45 12.05 -8.91 5.73
CA VAL A 45 12.34 -7.97 4.66
C VAL A 45 12.43 -6.55 5.18
N ARG A 46 13.22 -5.73 4.50
CA ARG A 46 13.34 -4.30 4.72
C ARG A 46 12.84 -3.55 3.51
N LEU A 47 11.78 -2.77 3.70
CA LEU A 47 11.24 -1.85 2.72
C LEU A 47 11.81 -0.46 2.99
N ARG A 48 12.37 0.17 1.96
CA ARG A 48 12.89 1.53 2.01
C ARG A 48 12.01 2.44 1.15
N GLN A 49 11.67 3.62 1.66
CA GLN A 49 11.01 4.64 0.83
C GLN A 49 11.95 5.19 -0.23
N ALA A 50 11.37 5.67 -1.33
CA ALA A 50 12.09 6.46 -2.30
C ALA A 50 12.53 7.79 -1.67
N ASP A 51 13.82 8.11 -1.73
CA ASP A 51 14.35 9.42 -1.36
C ASP A 51 14.97 10.10 -2.59
N PRO A 52 14.28 11.10 -3.20
CA PRO A 52 14.80 11.82 -4.35
C PRO A 52 16.10 12.58 -4.08
N ALA A 53 16.47 12.79 -2.82
CA ALA A 53 17.73 13.44 -2.45
C ALA A 53 18.93 12.49 -2.48
N GLU A 54 18.73 11.17 -2.59
CA GLU A 54 19.81 10.20 -2.67
C GLU A 54 20.36 10.03 -4.08
N GLU A 55 21.69 10.02 -4.18
CA GLU A 55 22.38 9.93 -5.48
C GLU A 55 22.44 8.49 -6.02
N GLU A 56 22.53 7.48 -5.15
CA GLU A 56 22.77 6.09 -5.56
C GLU A 56 21.49 5.26 -5.72
N THR A 57 20.46 5.51 -4.90
CA THR A 57 19.22 4.70 -4.91
C THR A 57 18.00 5.57 -4.59
N PRO A 58 17.62 6.51 -5.48
CA PRO A 58 16.50 7.40 -5.23
C PRO A 58 15.12 6.73 -5.27
N TRP A 59 15.03 5.45 -5.60
CA TRP A 59 13.78 4.68 -5.70
C TRP A 59 13.54 3.78 -4.47
N ALA A 60 12.29 3.34 -4.30
CA ALA A 60 11.91 2.44 -3.22
C ALA A 60 12.53 1.05 -3.43
N THR A 61 12.98 0.40 -2.35
CA THR A 61 13.63 -0.91 -2.43
C THR A 61 13.10 -1.90 -1.40
N LEU A 62 13.10 -3.18 -1.76
CA LEU A 62 12.76 -4.28 -0.87
C LEU A 62 13.94 -5.26 -0.82
N THR A 63 14.54 -5.41 0.35
CA THR A 63 15.73 -6.25 0.53
C THR A 63 15.53 -7.27 1.64
N SER A 64 16.30 -8.35 1.62
CA SER A 64 16.25 -9.41 2.63
C SER A 64 17.62 -10.08 2.74
N ASP A 65 17.98 -10.48 3.95
CA ASP A 65 19.13 -11.37 4.17
C ASP A 65 18.77 -12.85 3.98
N GLU A 66 17.47 -13.17 3.96
CA GLU A 66 16.92 -14.53 3.89
C GLU A 66 16.41 -14.90 2.49
N ILE A 67 15.84 -13.91 1.79
CA ILE A 67 15.29 -14.05 0.44
C ILE A 67 16.29 -13.47 -0.57
N ARG A 68 16.59 -14.23 -1.64
CA ARG A 68 17.47 -13.74 -2.71
C ARG A 68 16.82 -12.56 -3.43
N SER A 69 17.58 -11.49 -3.69
CA SER A 69 17.11 -10.30 -4.40
C SER A 69 16.43 -10.64 -5.73
N SER A 70 16.97 -11.59 -6.49
CA SER A 70 16.38 -12.02 -7.77
C SER A 70 14.95 -12.58 -7.65
N ILE A 71 14.60 -13.17 -6.50
CA ILE A 71 13.24 -13.68 -6.24
C ILE A 71 12.30 -12.51 -5.95
N LEU A 72 12.76 -11.51 -5.19
CA LEU A 72 11.99 -10.30 -4.92
C LEU A 72 11.76 -9.50 -6.22
N GLU A 73 12.78 -9.36 -7.05
CA GLU A 73 12.70 -8.65 -8.34
C GLU A 73 11.79 -9.34 -9.37
N GLU A 74 11.66 -10.66 -9.32
CA GLU A 74 10.69 -11.40 -10.15
C GLU A 74 9.24 -11.07 -9.74
N HIS A 75 9.02 -10.81 -8.46
CA HIS A 75 7.69 -10.60 -7.91
C HIS A 75 7.30 -9.14 -7.71
N PHE A 76 8.24 -8.19 -7.68
CA PHE A 76 7.98 -6.78 -7.41
C PHE A 76 8.81 -5.89 -8.33
N THR A 77 8.12 -5.07 -9.12
CA THR A 77 8.74 -4.04 -9.95
C THR A 77 9.06 -2.79 -9.11
N GLU A 78 9.89 -1.89 -9.63
CA GLU A 78 10.19 -0.61 -8.95
C GLU A 78 8.92 0.22 -8.69
N ASP A 79 7.98 0.22 -9.66
CA ASP A 79 6.69 0.90 -9.53
C ASP A 79 5.82 0.25 -8.44
N ASP A 80 5.80 -1.10 -8.37
CA ASP A 80 5.12 -1.81 -7.28
C ASP A 80 5.70 -1.39 -5.92
N LEU A 81 7.03 -1.34 -5.80
CA LEU A 81 7.71 -1.00 -4.56
C LEU A 81 7.44 0.45 -4.12
N LEU A 82 7.32 1.37 -5.07
CA LEU A 82 6.90 2.75 -4.79
C LEU A 82 5.49 2.79 -4.22
N GLU A 83 4.52 2.16 -4.90
CA GLU A 83 3.12 2.13 -4.44
C GLU A 83 2.99 1.44 -3.07
N ILE A 84 3.73 0.36 -2.85
CA ILE A 84 3.77 -0.35 -1.57
C ILE A 84 4.34 0.55 -0.48
N ALA A 85 5.45 1.25 -0.73
CA ALA A 85 6.08 2.14 0.24
C ALA A 85 5.16 3.30 0.63
N GLU A 86 4.46 3.90 -0.34
CA GLU A 86 3.46 4.95 -0.07
C GLU A 86 2.27 4.41 0.74
N ALA A 87 1.75 3.24 0.38
CA ALA A 87 0.62 2.63 1.08
C ALA A 87 0.98 2.21 2.52
N VAL A 88 2.20 1.71 2.75
CA VAL A 88 2.70 1.39 4.10
C VAL A 88 2.83 2.67 4.93
N ALA A 89 3.38 3.75 4.36
CA ALA A 89 3.53 5.02 5.06
C ALA A 89 2.19 5.62 5.46
N TYR A 90 1.21 5.52 4.55
CA TYR A 90 -0.16 5.87 4.83
C TYR A 90 -0.77 5.02 5.96
N ALA A 91 -0.53 3.71 5.96
CA ALA A 91 -1.07 2.80 6.96
C ALA A 91 -0.48 3.00 8.36
N THR A 92 0.79 3.42 8.44
CA THR A 92 1.50 3.66 9.70
C THR A 92 1.37 5.11 10.19
N ASP A 93 0.76 6.01 9.41
CA ASP A 93 0.75 7.46 9.64
C ASP A 93 2.17 8.00 9.90
N ALA A 94 3.15 7.43 9.19
CA ALA A 94 4.56 7.71 9.41
C ALA A 94 5.33 7.67 8.08
N ASP A 95 6.10 8.74 7.85
CA ASP A 95 7.22 8.69 6.91
C ASP A 95 8.32 7.83 7.54
N PHE A 96 8.89 6.91 6.76
CA PHE A 96 9.93 6.01 7.21
C PHE A 96 11.06 6.00 6.18
N ALA A 97 12.30 6.12 6.64
CA ALA A 97 13.44 5.86 5.74
C ALA A 97 13.45 4.37 5.36
N ASP A 98 13.34 3.51 6.36
CA ASP A 98 13.26 2.06 6.23
C ASP A 98 12.34 1.45 7.29
N VAL A 99 11.68 0.34 6.94
CA VAL A 99 10.86 -0.46 7.85
C VAL A 99 11.14 -1.93 7.63
N GLU A 100 11.35 -2.66 8.74
CA GLU A 100 11.62 -4.09 8.74
C GLU A 100 10.39 -4.85 9.25
N PHE A 101 10.01 -5.92 8.56
CA PHE A 101 8.87 -6.74 8.92
C PHE A 101 8.96 -8.17 8.37
N GLN A 102 8.16 -9.07 8.92
CA GLN A 102 7.97 -10.42 8.38
C GLN A 102 7.02 -10.36 7.19
N ILE A 103 7.50 -10.77 6.01
CA ILE A 103 6.76 -10.58 4.75
C ILE A 103 5.45 -11.39 4.72
N GLU A 104 5.42 -12.55 5.36
CA GLU A 104 4.25 -13.45 5.37
C GLU A 104 3.05 -12.90 6.15
N ILE A 105 3.26 -11.98 7.11
CA ILE A 105 2.19 -11.32 7.87
C ILE A 105 1.92 -9.89 7.39
N PHE A 106 2.41 -9.54 6.19
CA PHE A 106 2.28 -8.20 5.62
C PHE A 106 0.83 -7.70 5.60
N GLY A 107 -0.10 -8.52 5.11
CA GLY A 107 -1.52 -8.17 5.06
C GLY A 107 -2.14 -7.96 6.43
N GLU A 108 -1.78 -8.78 7.43
CA GLU A 108 -2.25 -8.62 8.81
C GLU A 108 -1.71 -7.32 9.44
N THR A 109 -0.46 -6.97 9.12
CA THR A 109 0.25 -5.83 9.70
C THR A 109 -0.25 -4.50 9.14
N TYR A 110 -0.40 -4.40 7.82
CA TYR A 110 -0.66 -3.13 7.14
C TYR A 110 -2.05 -3.04 6.50
N ALA A 111 -2.57 -4.11 5.90
CA ALA A 111 -3.86 -4.07 5.22
C ALA A 111 -5.04 -4.15 6.21
N ALA A 112 -4.99 -5.06 7.18
CA ALA A 112 -6.09 -5.28 8.12
C ALA A 112 -6.51 -4.03 8.91
N PRO A 113 -5.59 -3.17 9.42
CA PRO A 113 -5.98 -1.92 10.08
C PRO A 113 -6.78 -0.97 9.17
N LEU A 114 -6.41 -0.86 7.89
CA LEU A 114 -7.10 0.00 6.93
C LEU A 114 -8.51 -0.52 6.62
N LEU A 115 -8.67 -1.84 6.50
CA LEU A 115 -9.97 -2.47 6.32
C LEU A 115 -10.91 -2.16 7.50
N GLU A 116 -10.40 -2.26 8.73
CA GLU A 116 -11.18 -1.92 9.92
C GLU A 116 -11.57 -0.44 9.96
N ASN A 117 -10.71 0.45 9.47
CA ASN A 117 -11.03 1.87 9.34
C ASN A 117 -12.15 2.12 8.30
N LEU A 118 -12.09 1.45 7.15
CA LEU A 118 -13.13 1.51 6.11
C LEU A 118 -14.48 1.01 6.65
N LYS A 119 -14.49 -0.14 7.33
CA LYS A 119 -15.70 -0.70 7.96
C LYS A 119 -16.29 0.25 9.00
N LYS A 120 -15.47 0.83 9.87
CA LYS A 120 -15.91 1.83 10.86
C LYS A 120 -16.52 3.08 10.23
N ALA A 121 -16.05 3.45 9.03
CA ALA A 121 -16.62 4.54 8.24
C ALA A 121 -17.92 4.15 7.49
N GLY A 122 -18.37 2.89 7.60
CA GLY A 122 -19.56 2.38 6.93
C GLY A 122 -19.31 1.97 5.47
N VAL A 123 -18.05 1.85 5.05
CA VAL A 123 -17.72 1.35 3.71
C VAL A 123 -17.90 -0.17 3.71
N THR A 124 -18.70 -0.66 2.77
CA THR A 124 -18.82 -2.09 2.48
C THR A 124 -17.85 -2.42 1.35
N VAL A 125 -17.12 -3.51 1.49
CA VAL A 125 -16.10 -3.93 0.54
C VAL A 125 -16.69 -5.00 -0.39
N ASP A 126 -16.76 -4.68 -1.68
CA ASP A 126 -17.38 -5.44 -2.76
C ASP A 126 -16.32 -5.87 -3.80
N ILE A 127 -15.32 -6.63 -3.33
CA ILE A 127 -14.14 -7.03 -4.14
C ILE A 127 -14.52 -7.84 -5.39
N GLU A 128 -15.65 -8.55 -5.37
CA GLU A 128 -16.12 -9.37 -6.51
C GLU A 128 -16.46 -8.52 -7.76
N GLU A 129 -16.77 -7.23 -7.61
CA GLU A 129 -17.13 -6.33 -8.72
C GLU A 129 -15.93 -5.56 -9.29
N LEU A 130 -14.83 -5.49 -8.55
CA LEU A 130 -13.57 -4.94 -9.02
C LEU A 130 -12.95 -5.96 -9.97
N HIS A 131 -13.28 -5.90 -11.27
CA HIS A 131 -12.63 -6.70 -12.32
C HIS A 131 -11.13 -6.43 -12.32
N ILE A 132 -10.41 -7.25 -11.56
CA ILE A 132 -8.96 -7.20 -11.39
C ILE A 132 -8.36 -7.52 -12.74
N HIS A 133 -7.91 -6.50 -13.48
CA HIS A 133 -7.08 -6.71 -14.65
C HIS A 133 -5.75 -7.27 -14.16
N SER A 134 -5.70 -8.60 -14.04
CA SER A 134 -4.46 -9.36 -14.07
C SER A 134 -3.86 -9.20 -15.46
N THR A 135 -3.26 -8.05 -15.74
CA THR A 135 -2.36 -7.87 -16.88
C THR A 135 -1.02 -8.48 -16.48
N TYR A 136 -0.98 -9.81 -16.50
CA TYR A 136 0.25 -10.56 -16.74
C TYR A 136 0.15 -11.06 -18.19
N GLU A 137 0.73 -10.31 -19.11
CA GLU A 137 1.24 -10.81 -20.40
C GLU A 137 2.76 -10.69 -20.39
#